data_AF-A0A3D9ZX01-F1
#
_entry.id   AF-A0A3D9ZX01-F1
#
_cell.length_a   1.000
_cell.length_b   1.000
_cell.length_c   1.000
_cell.angle_alpha   90.00
_cell.angle_beta   90.00
_cell.angle_gamma   90.00
#
_symmetry.space_group_name_H-M   'P 1'
#
loop_
_entity.id
_entity.type
_entity.pdbx_description
1 polymer ?
#
loop_
_entity_poly.entity_id
_entity_poly.type
_entity_poly.pdbx_seq_one_letter_code
_entity_poly.pdbx_strand_id
1 'polypeptide(L)'
;MLLDLSAPFALIRREGADHVDVYAGPVRSVATLAELPIPALAVVPYRQVAERGFDAVDDGVPLEFLSIETHDRVPLADAVAALPDAPVRTRGPRGFDVSDDDYAATVSRVLADEIGRGEGANFVIHRAHTAQVDGSPVAAALAAYRRLLLDERGAYWTFVVHTGARTIVGASPERHVSVEDGLVMMNPISGTHRHGSGVDLLEFLADPKEIDELYMVLDEELKMMATVAETGGQVVGPYLKEMAHLTHTEYLLAGRCTRDVRDVLRETMFAPTVTGSPIENACRVIARHERRGRRYYAGVLALLGHDAEGRQTLDAPILIRAAEITADGALRVPVGATLVRHSTTAGEVAETHAKAAGILSALGLVPGSGDRPKPVSRVDDERVLAALAARNDHLARFWLDARPAPDALVVPALAGRRVVVVDAEDTFTGMLAHQLRALGLRVSVLPWTAPAWGDADLVIAGPGPGDPTDPASPKMAAMRAVATARLVDGRPLLGVCLGHQILSSVLGLGMHRRRSPYQGVQKEIDLFGTPARVGFYSTFTPTAPADALSTPYGPVEVARSTDGAVHALRGPRFAGVQFHPESVLSEDGLAALTALLLHVLAPVASA
;
A
#
# COMPACT_ATOMS: atom_id res chain seq x y z
N MET A 1 31.14 7.84 -24.08
CA MET A 1 30.36 7.52 -25.30
C MET A 1 29.42 8.69 -25.59
N LEU A 2 29.29 9.14 -26.84
CA LEU A 2 28.31 10.17 -27.20
C LEU A 2 26.94 9.49 -27.30
N LEU A 3 26.06 9.75 -26.34
CA LEU A 3 24.70 9.24 -26.36
C LEU A 3 23.90 9.99 -27.42
N ASP A 4 23.25 9.28 -28.34
CA ASP A 4 22.33 9.92 -29.29
C ASP A 4 21.06 10.35 -28.55
N LEU A 5 20.96 11.64 -28.24
CA LEU A 5 19.83 12.22 -27.50
C LEU A 5 18.52 12.25 -28.32
N SER A 6 18.55 11.85 -29.59
CA SER A 6 17.35 11.71 -30.43
C SER A 6 16.76 10.30 -30.40
N ALA A 7 17.53 9.30 -29.97
CA ALA A 7 17.08 7.92 -29.80
C ALA A 7 16.55 7.68 -28.37
N PRO A 8 15.69 6.69 -28.13
CA PRO A 8 15.26 6.35 -26.78
C PRO A 8 16.41 5.86 -25.89
N PHE A 9 16.38 6.28 -24.63
CA PHE A 9 17.41 5.93 -23.64
C PHE A 9 16.87 6.03 -22.21
N ALA A 10 17.60 5.45 -21.26
CA ALA A 10 17.41 5.69 -19.84
C ALA A 10 18.75 5.90 -19.12
N LEU A 11 18.79 6.90 -18.25
CA LEU A 11 19.88 7.17 -17.30
C LEU A 11 19.35 6.93 -15.90
N ILE A 12 19.92 5.98 -15.17
CA ILE A 12 19.40 5.55 -13.87
C ILE A 12 20.54 5.49 -12.87
N ARG A 13 20.38 6.22 -11.76
CA ARG A 13 21.20 6.04 -10.57
C ARG A 13 20.36 5.39 -9.49
N ARG A 14 20.73 4.17 -9.12
CA ARG A 14 20.12 3.42 -8.02
C ARG A 14 20.71 3.85 -6.68
N GLU A 15 19.96 3.63 -5.60
CA GLU A 15 20.36 3.96 -4.23
C GLU A 15 21.75 3.39 -3.91
N GLY A 16 22.62 4.22 -3.32
CA GLY A 16 23.99 3.83 -2.98
C GLY A 16 24.98 3.70 -4.15
N ALA A 17 24.52 3.75 -5.41
CA ALA A 17 25.42 3.60 -6.55
C ALA A 17 26.35 4.83 -6.75
N ASP A 18 27.61 4.52 -7.07
CA ASP A 18 28.68 5.46 -7.44
C ASP A 18 28.77 5.71 -8.97
N HIS A 19 27.81 5.18 -9.72
CA HIS A 19 27.71 5.27 -11.17
C HIS A 19 26.26 5.52 -11.60
N VAL A 20 26.10 5.89 -12.87
CA VAL A 20 24.84 5.95 -13.61
C VAL A 20 24.81 4.79 -14.59
N ASP A 21 23.79 3.94 -14.49
CA ASP A 21 23.46 2.96 -15.52
C ASP A 21 22.85 3.68 -16.74
N VAL A 22 23.37 3.37 -17.92
CA VAL A 22 22.98 3.96 -19.19
C VAL A 22 22.43 2.86 -20.09
N TYR A 23 21.13 2.89 -20.35
CA TYR A 23 20.43 1.96 -21.22
C TYR A 23 20.02 2.63 -22.52
N ALA A 24 20.17 1.95 -23.65
CA ALA A 24 19.64 2.42 -24.93
C ALA A 24 19.13 1.27 -25.79
N GLY A 25 18.20 1.61 -26.68
CA GLY A 25 17.57 0.70 -27.64
C GLY A 25 16.18 1.21 -28.04
N PRO A 26 15.43 0.46 -28.86
CA PRO A 26 14.13 0.90 -29.34
C PRO A 26 13.06 0.78 -28.24
N VAL A 27 12.13 1.73 -28.21
CA VAL A 27 10.91 1.62 -27.40
C VAL A 27 9.78 0.99 -28.21
N ARG A 28 9.05 0.08 -27.56
CA ARG A 28 7.85 -0.57 -28.10
C ARG A 28 6.75 -0.56 -27.04
N SER A 29 5.53 -0.88 -27.44
CA SER A 29 4.40 -1.03 -26.53
C SER A 29 3.83 -2.43 -26.59
N VAL A 30 3.30 -2.91 -25.47
CA VAL A 30 2.53 -4.16 -25.35
C VAL A 30 1.19 -3.88 -24.67
N ALA A 31 0.24 -4.79 -24.81
CA ALA A 31 -1.08 -4.62 -24.18
C ALA A 31 -1.05 -5.02 -22.70
N THR A 32 -0.32 -6.08 -22.35
CA THR A 32 -0.29 -6.66 -21.01
C THR A 32 1.13 -6.83 -20.46
N LEU A 33 1.27 -6.87 -19.13
CA LEU A 33 2.55 -7.15 -18.46
C LEU A 33 3.14 -8.51 -18.84
N ALA A 34 2.30 -9.51 -19.12
CA ALA A 34 2.73 -10.85 -19.52
C ALA A 34 3.54 -10.85 -20.85
N GLU A 35 3.27 -9.89 -21.73
CA GLU A 35 3.94 -9.73 -23.03
C GLU A 35 5.30 -9.02 -22.93
N LEU A 36 5.67 -8.46 -21.78
CA LEU A 36 6.96 -7.80 -21.60
C LEU A 36 8.12 -8.80 -21.83
N PRO A 37 9.12 -8.43 -22.66
CA PRO A 37 10.32 -9.23 -22.78
C PRO A 37 11.23 -9.05 -21.56
N ILE A 38 12.13 -10.01 -21.36
CA ILE A 38 13.18 -9.94 -20.34
C ILE A 38 14.53 -10.22 -21.04
N PRO A 39 15.49 -9.28 -21.03
CA PRO A 39 15.50 -8.03 -20.26
C PRO A 39 14.74 -6.86 -20.93
N ALA A 40 14.20 -5.95 -20.11
CA ALA A 40 13.58 -4.70 -20.56
C ALA A 40 13.50 -3.67 -19.43
N LEU A 41 13.42 -2.38 -19.79
CA LEU A 41 12.96 -1.33 -18.88
C LEU A 41 11.55 -0.90 -19.28
N ALA A 42 10.54 -1.31 -18.51
CA ALA A 42 9.14 -0.95 -18.73
C ALA A 42 8.76 0.36 -18.04
N VAL A 43 7.85 1.11 -18.65
CA VAL A 43 7.17 2.27 -18.09
C VAL A 43 5.69 1.89 -17.99
N VAL A 44 5.27 1.52 -16.78
CA VAL A 44 3.93 0.96 -16.53
C VAL A 44 2.98 2.09 -16.13
N PRO A 45 1.92 2.36 -16.91
CA PRO A 45 0.98 3.44 -16.60
C PRO A 45 -0.02 3.03 -15.53
N TYR A 46 -0.64 4.01 -14.87
CA TYR A 46 -1.66 3.76 -13.86
C TYR A 46 -2.86 2.96 -14.40
N ARG A 47 -3.27 3.21 -15.65
CA ARG A 47 -4.39 2.50 -16.26
C ARG A 47 -4.16 0.99 -16.40
N GLN A 48 -2.93 0.51 -16.20
CA GLN A 48 -2.61 -0.92 -16.23
C GLN A 48 -3.24 -1.71 -15.08
N VAL A 49 -3.73 -1.05 -14.00
CA VAL A 49 -4.55 -1.73 -12.97
C VAL A 49 -5.78 -2.44 -13.53
N ALA A 50 -6.24 -2.07 -14.73
CA ALA A 50 -7.31 -2.77 -15.43
C ALA A 50 -7.01 -4.26 -15.69
N GLU A 51 -5.73 -4.67 -15.76
CA GLU A 51 -5.35 -6.10 -15.81
C GLU A 51 -5.76 -6.88 -14.56
N ARG A 52 -5.93 -6.19 -13.43
CA ARG A 52 -6.47 -6.77 -12.19
C ARG A 52 -8.00 -6.72 -12.11
N GLY A 53 -8.66 -6.15 -13.13
CA GLY A 53 -10.10 -5.88 -13.12
C GLY A 53 -10.48 -4.65 -12.29
N PHE A 54 -9.54 -3.77 -11.96
CA PHE A 54 -9.79 -2.58 -11.16
C PHE A 54 -10.15 -1.36 -12.01
N ASP A 55 -10.94 -0.44 -11.44
CA ASP A 55 -11.36 0.78 -12.12
C ASP A 55 -10.20 1.76 -12.31
N ALA A 56 -10.10 2.36 -13.49
CA ALA A 56 -9.19 3.48 -13.76
C ALA A 56 -9.82 4.44 -14.76
N VAL A 57 -9.49 5.73 -14.62
CA VAL A 57 -9.80 6.72 -15.67
C VAL A 57 -8.86 6.47 -16.84
N ASP A 58 -9.36 5.81 -17.88
CA ASP A 58 -8.58 5.48 -19.07
C ASP A 58 -8.23 6.74 -19.88
N ASP A 59 -6.95 7.07 -19.95
CA ASP A 59 -6.37 8.16 -20.71
C ASP A 59 -5.54 7.68 -21.93
N GLY A 60 -5.60 6.38 -22.22
CA GLY A 60 -4.98 5.76 -23.39
C GLY A 60 -3.45 5.72 -23.38
N VAL A 61 -2.77 6.06 -22.28
CA VAL A 61 -1.29 5.98 -22.28
C VAL A 61 -0.81 4.52 -22.35
N PRO A 62 0.13 4.19 -23.24
CA PRO A 62 0.56 2.81 -23.44
C PRO A 62 1.45 2.29 -22.31
N LEU A 63 1.39 0.98 -22.07
CA LEU A 63 2.48 0.23 -21.45
C LEU A 63 3.64 0.17 -22.46
N GLU A 64 4.69 0.92 -22.18
CA GLU A 64 5.89 1.03 -23.03
C GLU A 64 7.06 0.29 -22.40
N PHE A 65 7.99 -0.18 -23.21
CA PHE A 65 9.26 -0.70 -22.73
C PHE A 65 10.41 -0.36 -23.67
N LEU A 66 11.57 -0.05 -23.09
CA LEU A 66 12.84 0.04 -23.77
C LEU A 66 13.42 -1.37 -23.91
N SER A 67 13.62 -1.82 -25.15
CA SER A 67 14.39 -3.05 -25.42
C SER A 67 15.86 -2.72 -25.18
N ILE A 68 16.48 -3.36 -24.20
CA ILE A 68 17.87 -3.03 -23.81
C ILE A 68 18.82 -3.69 -24.82
N GLU A 69 19.35 -2.89 -25.75
CA GLU A 69 20.36 -3.32 -26.73
C GLU A 69 21.78 -3.00 -26.24
N THR A 70 21.93 -1.88 -25.53
CA THR A 70 23.20 -1.48 -24.92
C THR A 70 22.98 -1.09 -23.45
N HIS A 71 23.93 -1.50 -22.61
CA HIS A 71 24.01 -1.13 -21.20
C HIS A 71 25.45 -0.78 -20.83
N ASP A 72 25.66 0.46 -20.41
CA ASP A 72 26.94 0.96 -19.92
C ASP A 72 26.81 1.47 -18.48
N ARG A 73 27.94 1.54 -17.76
CA ARG A 73 28.04 2.19 -16.46
C ARG A 73 29.01 3.35 -16.55
N VAL A 74 28.53 4.54 -16.23
CA VAL A 74 29.34 5.77 -16.23
C VAL A 74 29.57 6.22 -14.80
N PRO A 75 30.82 6.45 -14.36
CA PRO A 75 31.08 6.99 -13.02
C PRO A 75 30.26 8.26 -12.76
N LEU A 76 29.73 8.40 -11.54
CA LEU A 76 28.79 9.48 -11.23
C LEU A 76 29.39 10.87 -11.50
N ALA A 77 30.67 11.06 -11.16
CA ALA A 77 31.37 12.32 -11.39
C ALA A 77 31.43 12.68 -12.90
N ASP A 78 31.71 11.70 -13.75
CA ASP A 78 31.80 11.89 -15.19
C ASP A 78 30.41 12.16 -15.80
N ALA A 79 29.38 11.45 -15.33
CA ALA A 79 28.01 11.69 -15.75
C ALA A 79 27.55 13.12 -15.42
N VAL A 80 27.77 13.58 -14.17
CA VAL A 80 27.43 14.94 -13.73
C VAL A 80 28.18 16.02 -14.51
N ALA A 81 29.45 15.77 -14.87
CA ALA A 81 30.25 16.69 -15.66
C ALA A 81 29.78 16.79 -17.12
N ALA A 82 29.24 15.71 -17.68
CA ALA A 82 28.73 15.65 -19.05
C ALA A 82 27.30 16.22 -19.20
N LEU A 83 26.50 16.21 -18.14
CA LEU A 83 25.12 16.69 -18.17
C LEU A 83 25.03 18.23 -18.28
N PRO A 84 24.00 18.77 -18.97
CA PRO A 84 23.85 20.21 -19.14
C PRO A 84 23.54 20.90 -17.80
N ASP A 85 24.20 22.04 -17.55
CA ASP A 85 23.96 22.87 -16.36
C ASP A 85 23.08 24.10 -16.64
N ALA A 86 22.58 24.24 -17.87
CA ALA A 86 21.73 25.36 -18.24
C ALA A 86 20.41 25.35 -17.42
N PRO A 87 19.90 26.52 -17.00
CA PRO A 87 18.62 26.60 -16.31
C PRO A 87 17.51 26.12 -17.24
N VAL A 88 16.59 25.31 -16.70
CA VAL A 88 15.37 24.93 -17.40
C VAL A 88 14.51 26.19 -17.55
N ARG A 89 14.13 26.52 -18.78
CA ARG A 89 13.27 27.66 -19.07
C ARG A 89 11.88 27.17 -19.39
N THR A 90 10.89 27.89 -18.88
CA THR A 90 9.47 27.62 -19.15
C THR A 90 8.75 28.88 -19.58
N ARG A 91 7.72 28.72 -20.42
CA ARG A 91 6.88 29.79 -20.96
C ARG A 91 5.40 29.56 -20.61
N GLY A 92 4.58 30.59 -20.76
CA GLY A 92 3.14 30.50 -20.53
C GLY A 92 2.74 30.39 -19.05
N PRO A 93 1.46 30.11 -18.77
CA PRO A 93 0.96 29.96 -17.41
C PRO A 93 1.59 28.74 -16.74
N ARG A 94 1.86 28.87 -15.43
CA ARG A 94 2.37 27.80 -14.57
C ARG A 94 1.52 27.71 -13.32
N GLY A 95 1.32 26.50 -12.82
CA GLY A 95 0.57 26.26 -11.60
C GLY A 95 -0.14 24.90 -11.60
N PHE A 96 -0.80 24.60 -10.50
CA PHE A 96 -1.62 23.39 -10.40
C PHE A 96 -2.86 23.48 -11.30
N ASP A 97 -3.17 22.36 -11.96
CA ASP A 97 -4.37 22.21 -12.78
C ASP A 97 -5.66 22.09 -11.95
N VAL A 98 -5.51 21.76 -10.66
CA VAL A 98 -6.54 21.84 -9.61
C VAL A 98 -6.08 22.84 -8.57
N SER A 99 -6.86 23.90 -8.35
CA SER A 99 -6.54 24.96 -7.39
C SER A 99 -6.43 24.41 -5.96
N ASP A 100 -5.77 25.15 -5.07
CA ASP A 100 -5.69 24.79 -3.65
C ASP A 100 -7.09 24.65 -3.01
N ASP A 101 -8.03 25.54 -3.36
CA ASP A 101 -9.40 25.49 -2.86
C ASP A 101 -10.19 24.27 -3.40
N ASP A 102 -10.05 23.95 -4.69
CA ASP A 102 -10.71 22.78 -5.29
C ASP A 102 -10.14 21.46 -4.75
N TYR A 103 -8.82 21.43 -4.52
CA TYR A 103 -8.17 20.27 -3.90
C TYR A 103 -8.63 20.12 -2.45
N ALA A 104 -8.67 21.19 -1.66
CA ALA A 104 -9.21 21.20 -0.30
C ALA A 104 -10.67 20.72 -0.25
N ALA A 105 -11.51 21.14 -1.20
CA ALA A 105 -12.88 20.67 -1.29
C ALA A 105 -12.96 19.16 -1.61
N THR A 106 -12.03 18.65 -2.42
CA THR A 106 -11.92 17.21 -2.72
C THR A 106 -11.50 16.42 -1.50
N VAL A 107 -10.49 16.90 -0.75
CA VAL A 107 -10.08 16.31 0.53
C VAL A 107 -11.26 16.21 1.49
N SER A 108 -12.01 17.29 1.69
CA SER A 108 -13.22 17.26 2.55
C SER A 108 -14.24 16.20 2.13
N ARG A 109 -14.50 16.05 0.83
CA ARG A 109 -15.44 15.04 0.32
C ARG A 109 -14.94 13.62 0.57
N VAL A 110 -13.67 13.33 0.29
CA VAL A 110 -13.10 11.99 0.53
C VAL A 110 -13.16 11.63 2.01
N LEU A 111 -12.85 12.57 2.91
CA LEU A 111 -12.93 12.34 4.36
C LEU A 111 -14.37 12.04 4.81
N ALA A 112 -15.35 12.80 4.34
CA ALA A 112 -16.74 12.70 4.78
C ALA A 112 -17.49 11.51 4.16
N ASP A 113 -17.34 11.35 2.84
CA ASP A 113 -18.16 10.44 2.04
C ASP A 113 -17.50 9.11 1.73
N GLU A 114 -16.17 9.02 1.74
CA GLU A 114 -15.46 7.76 1.48
C GLU A 114 -15.00 7.13 2.81
N ILE A 115 -14.00 7.73 3.47
CA ILE A 115 -13.47 7.22 4.75
C ILE A 115 -14.58 7.22 5.81
N GLY A 116 -15.31 8.32 5.91
CA GLY A 116 -16.40 8.49 6.84
C GLY A 116 -17.52 7.45 6.65
N ARG A 117 -17.71 6.89 5.45
CA ARG A 117 -18.73 5.87 5.16
C ARG A 117 -18.18 4.44 5.08
N GLY A 118 -16.93 4.23 5.50
CA GLY A 118 -16.35 2.89 5.57
C GLY A 118 -15.89 2.34 4.22
N GLU A 119 -15.70 3.20 3.21
CA GLU A 119 -15.16 2.79 1.90
C GLU A 119 -13.68 2.40 1.99
N GLY A 120 -12.96 2.82 3.03
CA GLY A 120 -11.55 2.48 3.24
C GLY A 120 -10.92 3.25 4.39
N ALA A 121 -9.64 2.99 4.63
CA ALA A 121 -8.86 3.65 5.68
C ALA A 121 -8.22 4.96 5.18
N ASN A 122 -7.75 4.95 3.94
CA ASN A 122 -6.97 6.00 3.32
C ASN A 122 -7.12 5.99 1.79
N PHE A 123 -6.94 7.16 1.18
CA PHE A 123 -6.95 7.34 -0.28
C PHE A 123 -5.97 8.43 -0.70
N VAL A 124 -5.41 8.32 -1.89
CA VAL A 124 -4.53 9.32 -2.49
C VAL A 124 -5.23 9.89 -3.70
N ILE A 125 -5.47 11.20 -3.73
CA ILE A 125 -6.02 11.92 -4.88
C ILE A 125 -4.93 12.81 -5.48
N HIS A 126 -4.76 12.78 -6.79
CA HIS A 126 -3.73 13.56 -7.47
C HIS A 126 -4.22 14.90 -7.99
N ARG A 127 -3.27 15.82 -8.13
CA ARG A 127 -3.31 17.01 -8.99
C ARG A 127 -1.95 17.18 -9.66
N ALA A 128 -1.83 18.05 -10.66
CA ALA A 128 -0.57 18.22 -11.37
C ALA A 128 -0.19 19.69 -11.51
N HIS A 129 1.06 20.02 -11.15
CA HIS A 129 1.64 21.29 -11.55
C HIS A 129 2.00 21.23 -13.04
N THR A 130 1.58 22.23 -13.79
CA THR A 130 1.74 22.31 -15.24
C THR A 130 2.58 23.50 -15.65
N ALA A 131 3.33 23.35 -16.74
CA ALA A 131 4.07 24.42 -17.40
C ALA A 131 4.38 24.00 -18.85
N GLN A 132 4.99 24.90 -19.62
CA GLN A 132 5.47 24.62 -20.97
C GLN A 132 6.98 24.86 -21.03
N VAL A 133 7.77 23.83 -21.37
CA VAL A 133 9.22 23.96 -21.58
C VAL A 133 9.48 24.87 -22.79
N ASP A 134 10.48 25.74 -22.63
CA ASP A 134 11.02 26.58 -23.69
C ASP A 134 12.36 26.01 -24.15
N GLY A 135 12.40 25.49 -25.38
CA GLY A 135 13.56 24.79 -25.94
C GLY A 135 13.39 23.28 -25.99
N SER A 136 14.50 22.54 -25.92
CA SER A 136 14.51 21.07 -26.03
C SER A 136 13.98 20.40 -24.76
N PRO A 137 12.91 19.57 -24.85
CA PRO A 137 12.40 18.78 -23.73
C PRO A 137 13.46 17.85 -23.11
N VAL A 138 14.27 17.20 -23.94
CA VAL A 138 15.31 16.28 -23.49
C VAL A 138 16.42 17.03 -22.76
N ALA A 139 16.86 18.18 -23.29
CA ALA A 139 17.87 18.99 -22.62
C ALA A 139 17.38 19.53 -21.26
N ALA A 140 16.10 19.91 -21.18
CA ALA A 140 15.48 20.33 -19.92
C ALA A 140 15.45 19.19 -18.89
N ALA A 141 15.06 17.97 -19.31
CA ALA A 141 15.04 16.80 -18.45
C ALA A 141 16.46 16.43 -17.96
N LEU A 142 17.47 16.44 -18.83
CA LEU A 142 18.86 16.16 -18.46
C LEU A 142 19.44 17.21 -17.50
N ALA A 143 19.06 18.49 -17.66
CA ALA A 143 19.46 19.54 -16.74
C ALA A 143 18.80 19.39 -15.37
N ALA A 144 17.52 19.01 -15.32
CA ALA A 144 16.85 18.68 -14.07
C ALA A 144 17.46 17.45 -13.39
N TYR A 145 17.78 16.41 -14.16
CA TYR A 145 18.46 15.21 -13.67
C TYR A 145 19.82 15.50 -13.05
N ARG A 146 20.62 16.37 -13.68
CA ARG A 146 21.89 16.83 -13.11
C ARG A 146 21.70 17.43 -11.71
N ARG A 147 20.69 18.31 -11.55
CA ARG A 147 20.39 18.93 -10.26
C ARG A 147 19.93 17.89 -9.23
N LEU A 148 19.06 16.97 -9.62
CA LEU A 148 18.64 15.87 -8.73
C LEU A 148 19.83 15.01 -8.28
N LEU A 149 20.77 14.69 -9.16
CA LEU A 149 21.97 13.93 -8.79
C LEU A 149 22.87 14.66 -7.77
N LEU A 150 22.88 15.99 -7.78
CA LEU A 150 23.70 16.83 -6.90
C LEU A 150 23.00 17.12 -5.56
N ASP A 151 21.70 17.42 -5.62
CA ASP A 151 20.96 18.03 -4.52
C ASP A 151 20.11 17.02 -3.75
N GLU A 152 19.57 15.98 -4.41
CA GLU A 152 18.67 15.01 -3.78
C GLU A 152 19.44 13.90 -3.06
N ARG A 153 18.88 13.43 -1.93
CA ARG A 153 19.45 12.36 -1.09
C ARG A 153 18.39 11.34 -0.72
N GLY A 154 18.80 10.10 -0.49
CA GLY A 154 17.89 9.04 -0.08
C GLY A 154 16.85 8.65 -1.13
N ALA A 155 17.03 9.04 -2.40
CA ALA A 155 16.20 8.54 -3.49
C ALA A 155 16.54 7.07 -3.76
N TYR A 156 15.51 6.22 -3.88
CA TYR A 156 15.66 4.85 -4.32
C TYR A 156 16.21 4.82 -5.76
N TRP A 157 15.58 5.58 -6.66
CA TRP A 157 16.06 5.80 -8.02
C TRP A 157 16.05 7.29 -8.36
N THR A 158 17.15 7.80 -8.90
CA THR A 158 17.19 9.07 -9.65
C THR A 158 17.34 8.76 -11.13
N PHE A 159 16.44 9.27 -11.97
CA PHE A 159 16.35 8.78 -13.36
C PHE A 159 15.95 9.84 -14.38
N VAL A 160 16.31 9.56 -15.64
CA VAL A 160 15.69 10.10 -16.87
C VAL A 160 15.38 8.93 -17.79
N VAL A 161 14.14 8.85 -18.27
CA VAL A 161 13.72 7.87 -19.29
C VAL A 161 13.14 8.65 -20.46
N HIS A 162 13.79 8.59 -21.61
CA HIS A 162 13.34 9.18 -22.86
C HIS A 162 12.81 8.09 -23.80
N THR A 163 11.54 8.16 -24.17
CA THR A 163 10.89 7.14 -25.03
C THR A 163 10.78 7.56 -26.49
N GLY A 164 11.33 8.72 -26.86
CA GLY A 164 11.08 9.38 -28.14
C GLY A 164 9.83 10.27 -28.10
N ALA A 165 8.68 9.73 -27.66
CA ALA A 165 7.43 10.49 -27.57
C ALA A 165 7.35 11.41 -26.34
N ARG A 166 8.03 11.02 -25.24
CA ARG A 166 8.06 11.75 -23.97
C ARG A 166 9.36 11.51 -23.23
N THR A 167 9.59 12.32 -22.20
CA THR A 167 10.72 12.19 -21.28
C THR A 167 10.20 12.26 -19.85
N ILE A 168 10.55 11.28 -19.03
CA ILE A 168 10.21 11.23 -17.61
C ILE A 168 11.50 11.44 -16.81
N VAL A 169 11.53 12.42 -15.92
CA VAL A 169 12.67 12.72 -15.04
C VAL A 169 12.20 12.77 -13.61
N GLY A 170 12.93 12.16 -12.68
CA GLY A 170 12.52 12.15 -11.28
C GLY A 170 13.55 11.59 -10.33
N ALA A 171 13.24 11.72 -9.04
CA ALA A 171 13.99 11.13 -7.94
C ALA A 171 12.98 10.48 -6.98
N SER A 172 12.63 9.21 -7.25
CA SER A 172 11.65 8.50 -6.45
C SER A 172 12.29 7.99 -5.16
N PRO A 173 11.72 8.28 -3.98
CA PRO A 173 12.21 7.75 -2.72
C PRO A 173 11.83 6.28 -2.52
N GLU A 174 10.84 5.77 -3.24
CA GLU A 174 10.11 4.58 -2.82
C GLU A 174 10.19 3.47 -3.85
N ARG A 175 10.62 2.31 -3.38
CA ARG A 175 10.58 1.06 -4.12
C ARG A 175 9.14 0.56 -4.15
N HIS A 176 8.62 0.29 -5.35
CA HIS A 176 7.36 -0.41 -5.48
C HIS A 176 7.52 -1.89 -5.10
N VAL A 177 8.38 -2.58 -5.84
CA VAL A 177 8.73 -3.98 -5.60
C VAL A 177 10.08 -4.28 -6.24
N SER A 178 10.89 -5.12 -5.60
CA SER A 178 12.06 -5.73 -6.22
C SER A 178 12.07 -7.24 -6.03
N VAL A 179 12.66 -7.98 -6.96
CA VAL A 179 12.90 -9.41 -6.86
C VAL A 179 14.36 -9.69 -7.18
N GLU A 180 15.08 -10.27 -6.23
CA GLU A 180 16.48 -10.69 -6.38
C GLU A 180 16.68 -12.02 -5.63
N ASP A 181 17.29 -13.03 -6.26
CA ASP A 181 17.40 -14.40 -5.71
C ASP A 181 16.04 -14.95 -5.20
N GLY A 182 14.92 -14.61 -5.85
CA GLY A 182 13.58 -15.01 -5.39
C GLY A 182 13.14 -14.36 -4.06
N LEU A 183 13.85 -13.35 -3.57
CA LEU A 183 13.45 -12.48 -2.46
C LEU A 183 12.70 -11.27 -3.03
N VAL A 184 11.40 -11.21 -2.75
CA VAL A 184 10.55 -10.04 -3.02
C VAL A 184 10.73 -9.04 -1.90
N MET A 185 10.98 -7.77 -2.22
CA MET A 185 11.03 -6.69 -1.24
C MET A 185 10.11 -5.52 -1.60
N MET A 186 9.47 -4.95 -0.58
CA MET A 186 8.68 -3.72 -0.64
C MET A 186 9.11 -2.79 0.51
N ASN A 187 8.76 -1.51 0.42
CA ASN A 187 9.28 -0.49 1.32
C ASN A 187 8.17 0.51 1.69
N PRO A 188 7.33 0.17 2.68
CA PRO A 188 6.33 1.10 3.17
C PRO A 188 7.00 2.28 3.88
N ILE A 189 6.80 3.48 3.32
CA ILE A 189 7.33 4.74 3.83
C ILE A 189 6.16 5.63 4.24
N SER A 190 6.16 6.08 5.50
CA SER A 190 5.23 7.11 5.97
C SER A 190 5.78 7.83 7.20
N GLY A 191 5.14 8.94 7.54
CA GLY A 191 5.61 9.90 8.53
C GLY A 191 6.73 10.79 7.98
N THR A 192 6.68 12.09 8.27
CA THR A 192 7.62 13.07 7.70
C THR A 192 8.14 14.06 8.73
N HIS A 193 9.40 13.91 9.11
CA HIS A 193 10.13 14.88 9.89
C HIS A 193 10.74 15.97 9.01
N ARG A 194 10.22 17.20 9.07
CA ARG A 194 10.74 18.32 8.27
C ARG A 194 11.98 18.93 8.92
N HIS A 195 13.09 18.96 8.19
CA HIS A 195 14.35 19.54 8.69
C HIS A 195 14.18 21.05 8.94
N GLY A 196 14.66 21.52 10.09
CA GLY A 196 14.58 22.94 10.46
C GLY A 196 13.19 23.43 10.88
N SER A 197 12.23 22.53 11.10
CA SER A 197 10.89 22.86 11.65
C SER A 197 10.90 23.26 13.12
N GLY A 198 11.99 22.98 13.85
CA GLY A 198 12.11 23.22 15.29
C GLY A 198 11.60 22.08 16.16
N VAL A 199 10.90 21.10 15.58
CA VAL A 199 10.52 19.84 16.24
C VAL A 199 11.76 18.97 16.35
N ASP A 200 11.97 18.30 17.50
CA ASP A 200 13.08 17.35 17.67
C ASP A 200 12.75 16.00 17.00
N LEU A 201 13.76 15.29 16.51
CA LEU A 201 13.58 13.99 15.86
C LEU A 201 12.96 12.95 16.81
N LEU A 202 13.32 12.94 18.09
CA LEU A 202 12.74 12.00 19.06
C LEU A 202 11.30 12.35 19.40
N GLU A 203 10.95 13.64 19.37
CA GLU A 203 9.56 14.09 19.51
C GLU A 203 8.71 13.58 18.33
N PHE A 204 9.21 13.73 17.10
CA PHE A 204 8.59 13.15 15.91
C PHE A 204 8.47 11.62 16.00
N LEU A 205 9.52 10.93 16.45
CA LEU A 205 9.49 9.47 16.57
C LEU A 205 8.51 8.95 17.62
N ALA A 206 8.16 9.77 18.61
CA ALA A 206 7.21 9.48 19.65
C ALA A 206 5.77 9.96 19.33
N ASP A 207 5.55 10.67 18.21
CA ASP A 207 4.23 11.17 17.84
C ASP A 207 3.29 10.01 17.47
N PRO A 208 2.20 9.78 18.23
CA PRO A 208 1.25 8.71 17.95
C PRO A 208 0.62 8.82 16.56
N LYS A 209 0.45 10.04 16.02
CA LYS A 209 -0.10 10.24 14.68
C LYS A 209 0.85 9.65 13.63
N GLU A 210 2.13 9.97 13.71
CA GLU A 210 3.14 9.53 12.74
C GLU A 210 3.41 8.02 12.87
N ILE A 211 3.31 7.46 14.09
CA ILE A 211 3.37 6.02 14.33
C ILE A 211 2.16 5.30 13.69
N ASP A 212 0.94 5.77 13.97
CA ASP A 212 -0.30 5.19 13.40
C ASP A 212 -0.28 5.24 11.87
N GLU A 213 0.17 6.35 11.28
CA GLU A 213 0.30 6.51 9.82
C GLU A 213 1.28 5.50 9.21
N LEU A 214 2.41 5.22 9.88
CA LEU A 214 3.37 4.20 9.42
C LEU A 214 2.80 2.79 9.53
N TYR A 215 2.16 2.44 10.63
CA TYR A 215 1.59 1.11 10.79
C TYR A 215 0.45 0.83 9.83
N MET A 216 -0.33 1.85 9.50
CA MET A 216 -1.40 1.72 8.52
C MET A 216 -0.83 1.32 7.15
N VAL A 217 0.18 2.05 6.63
CA VAL A 217 0.80 1.68 5.34
C VAL A 217 1.57 0.36 5.41
N LEU A 218 2.12 0.01 6.57
CA LEU A 218 2.78 -1.28 6.80
C LEU A 218 1.80 -2.43 6.58
N ASP A 219 0.61 -2.37 7.20
CA ASP A 219 -0.42 -3.40 7.01
C ASP A 219 -0.87 -3.48 5.55
N GLU A 220 -1.05 -2.34 4.89
CA GLU A 220 -1.50 -2.26 3.51
C GLU A 220 -0.52 -2.91 2.54
N GLU A 221 0.77 -2.64 2.68
CA GLU A 221 1.80 -3.30 1.87
C GLU A 221 2.02 -4.76 2.30
N LEU A 222 1.77 -5.11 3.57
CA LEU A 222 1.83 -6.49 4.03
C LEU A 222 0.71 -7.34 3.40
N LYS A 223 -0.48 -6.78 3.14
CA LYS A 223 -1.53 -7.45 2.33
C LYS A 223 -1.04 -7.75 0.92
N MET A 224 -0.33 -6.80 0.32
CA MET A 224 0.24 -6.94 -1.01
C MET A 224 1.35 -8.01 -1.02
N MET A 225 2.28 -7.95 -0.06
CA MET A 225 3.33 -8.95 0.14
C MET A 225 2.74 -10.35 0.38
N ALA A 226 1.69 -10.46 1.19
CA ALA A 226 0.98 -11.72 1.43
C ALA A 226 0.35 -12.32 0.17
N THR A 227 0.05 -11.50 -0.84
CA THR A 227 -0.50 -11.98 -2.12
C THR A 227 0.58 -12.62 -3.00
N VAL A 228 1.82 -12.12 -2.93
CA VAL A 228 2.93 -12.59 -3.80
C VAL A 228 3.89 -13.55 -3.12
N ALA A 229 4.12 -13.41 -1.82
CA ALA A 229 5.03 -14.26 -1.05
C ALA A 229 4.38 -15.60 -0.67
N GLU A 230 5.12 -16.69 -0.85
CA GLU A 230 4.63 -18.06 -0.66
C GLU A 230 4.29 -18.37 0.79
N THR A 231 5.07 -17.80 1.72
CA THR A 231 4.90 -17.99 3.17
C THR A 231 4.49 -16.69 3.87
N GLY A 232 3.99 -15.71 3.11
CA GLY A 232 3.75 -14.36 3.61
C GLY A 232 5.03 -13.53 3.73
N GLY A 233 4.88 -12.26 4.10
CA GLY A 233 5.98 -11.33 4.30
C GLY A 233 6.56 -11.37 5.71
N GLN A 234 7.84 -11.01 5.83
CA GLN A 234 8.49 -10.65 7.08
C GLN A 234 8.66 -9.13 7.12
N VAL A 235 8.34 -8.54 8.27
CA VAL A 235 8.54 -7.12 8.57
C VAL A 235 9.92 -6.93 9.18
N VAL A 236 10.70 -6.00 8.62
CA VAL A 236 12.05 -5.66 9.07
C VAL A 236 12.17 -4.14 9.22
N GLY A 237 12.75 -3.66 10.31
CA GLY A 237 12.83 -2.24 10.66
C GLY A 237 12.18 -1.94 12.02
N PRO A 238 11.70 -0.72 12.28
CA PRO A 238 11.69 0.42 11.36
C PRO A 238 13.06 1.10 11.24
N TYR A 239 13.23 1.86 10.16
CA TYR A 239 14.43 2.63 9.83
C TYR A 239 14.10 4.12 9.61
N LEU A 240 15.15 4.95 9.56
CA LEU A 240 15.06 6.33 9.08
C LEU A 240 15.58 6.42 7.65
N LYS A 241 14.78 7.01 6.77
CA LYS A 241 15.20 7.39 5.43
C LYS A 241 15.45 8.89 5.37
N GLU A 242 16.72 9.28 5.51
CA GLU A 242 17.14 10.68 5.44
C GLU A 242 17.17 11.17 3.98
N MET A 243 16.34 12.17 3.67
CA MET A 243 16.35 12.90 2.40
C MET A 243 16.96 14.29 2.56
N ALA A 244 17.07 15.05 1.46
CA ALA A 244 17.71 16.37 1.50
C ALA A 244 17.01 17.37 2.46
N HIS A 245 15.68 17.33 2.56
CA HIS A 245 14.89 18.33 3.29
C HIS A 245 14.00 17.76 4.40
N LEU A 246 13.95 16.45 4.49
CA LEU A 246 13.07 15.74 5.41
C LEU A 246 13.65 14.36 5.71
N THR A 247 13.17 13.74 6.78
CA THR A 247 13.46 12.35 7.12
C THR A 247 12.13 11.61 7.23
N HIS A 248 12.06 10.44 6.62
CA HIS A 248 10.91 9.54 6.73
C HIS A 248 11.20 8.39 7.68
N THR A 249 10.15 7.81 8.25
CA THR A 249 10.22 6.48 8.85
C THR A 249 9.78 5.42 7.85
N GLU A 250 10.41 4.27 7.87
CA GLU A 250 10.11 3.20 6.93
C GLU A 250 10.23 1.81 7.56
N TYR A 251 9.49 0.86 7.00
CA TYR A 251 9.77 -0.56 7.17
C TYR A 251 10.23 -1.14 5.83
N LEU A 252 10.80 -2.34 5.90
CA LEU A 252 11.02 -3.21 4.77
C LEU A 252 10.14 -4.45 4.95
N LEU A 253 9.53 -4.89 3.85
CA LEU A 253 8.84 -6.16 3.77
C LEU A 253 9.66 -7.09 2.91
N ALA A 254 9.88 -8.32 3.36
CA ALA A 254 10.65 -9.32 2.63
C ALA A 254 9.87 -10.64 2.56
N GLY A 255 9.84 -11.29 1.39
CA GLY A 255 9.15 -12.57 1.22
C GLY A 255 9.76 -13.41 0.11
N ARG A 256 9.76 -14.74 0.25
CA ARG A 256 10.22 -15.63 -0.83
C ARG A 256 9.10 -15.84 -1.85
N CYS A 257 9.46 -15.85 -3.13
CA CYS A 257 8.55 -16.07 -4.24
C CYS A 257 9.26 -16.76 -5.41
N THR A 258 8.59 -17.71 -6.04
CA THR A 258 9.03 -18.36 -7.29
C THR A 258 8.18 -17.98 -8.51
N ARG A 259 7.24 -17.03 -8.36
CA ARG A 259 6.38 -16.55 -9.45
C ARG A 259 7.20 -15.82 -10.49
N ASP A 260 6.65 -15.76 -11.72
CA ASP A 260 7.20 -14.89 -12.74
C ASP A 260 7.17 -13.42 -12.28
N VAL A 261 8.26 -12.69 -12.50
CA VAL A 261 8.36 -11.28 -12.10
C VAL A 261 7.28 -10.38 -12.71
N ARG A 262 6.73 -10.76 -13.87
CA ARG A 262 5.58 -10.06 -14.49
C ARG A 262 4.29 -10.28 -13.70
N ASP A 263 4.10 -11.47 -13.15
CA ASP A 263 2.98 -11.77 -12.25
C ASP A 263 3.14 -11.05 -10.92
N VAL A 264 4.36 -11.02 -10.36
CA VAL A 264 4.66 -10.22 -9.15
C VAL A 264 4.28 -8.77 -9.40
N LEU A 265 4.78 -8.18 -10.48
CA LEU A 265 4.47 -6.80 -10.85
C LEU A 265 2.97 -6.56 -11.04
N ARG A 266 2.26 -7.51 -11.68
CA ARG A 266 0.82 -7.39 -11.91
C ARG A 266 0.03 -7.41 -10.61
N GLU A 267 0.32 -8.35 -9.70
CA GLU A 267 -0.38 -8.49 -8.42
C GLU A 267 -0.09 -7.35 -7.44
N THR A 268 1.01 -6.62 -7.65
CA THR A 268 1.38 -5.48 -6.82
C THR A 268 0.86 -4.13 -7.34
N MET A 269 0.27 -4.06 -8.54
CA MET A 269 -0.25 -2.79 -9.07
C MET A 269 -1.40 -2.22 -8.21
N PHE A 270 -1.30 -1.00 -7.66
CA PHE A 270 -0.06 -0.26 -7.36
C PHE A 270 0.04 -0.03 -5.85
N ALA A 271 1.16 0.51 -5.38
CA ALA A 271 1.41 0.69 -3.95
C ALA A 271 0.27 1.48 -3.25
N PRO A 272 -0.17 1.06 -2.05
CA PRO A 272 -1.20 1.75 -1.28
C PRO A 272 -0.84 3.20 -0.95
N THR A 273 0.45 3.49 -0.78
CA THR A 273 1.03 4.82 -0.53
C THR A 273 0.74 5.86 -1.62
N VAL A 274 0.36 5.41 -2.82
CA VAL A 274 -0.01 6.27 -3.96
C VAL A 274 -1.43 6.01 -4.48
N THR A 275 -2.18 5.13 -3.83
CA THR A 275 -3.55 4.76 -4.21
C THR A 275 -4.51 4.84 -3.03
N GLY A 276 -4.40 3.91 -2.08
CA GLY A 276 -5.20 3.80 -0.86
C GLY A 276 -5.52 2.34 -0.51
N SER A 277 -6.36 2.15 0.51
CA SER A 277 -6.72 0.82 1.01
C SER A 277 -8.19 0.74 1.44
N PRO A 278 -8.91 -0.36 1.10
CA PRO A 278 -8.48 -1.49 0.27
C PRO A 278 -8.24 -1.13 -1.20
N ILE A 279 -7.22 -1.75 -1.82
CA ILE A 279 -6.67 -1.32 -3.14
C ILE A 279 -7.72 -1.27 -4.27
N GLU A 280 -8.59 -2.29 -4.36
CA GLU A 280 -9.61 -2.35 -5.40
C GLU A 280 -10.61 -1.19 -5.24
N ASN A 281 -11.07 -0.95 -4.01
CA ASN A 281 -12.00 0.15 -3.76
C ASN A 281 -11.32 1.52 -3.84
N ALA A 282 -10.04 1.63 -3.48
CA ALA A 282 -9.26 2.84 -3.68
C ALA A 282 -9.20 3.23 -5.16
N CYS A 283 -9.03 2.26 -6.07
CA CYS A 283 -9.11 2.50 -7.51
C CYS A 283 -10.48 3.07 -7.93
N ARG A 284 -11.58 2.55 -7.37
CA ARG A 284 -12.93 3.09 -7.60
C ARG A 284 -13.11 4.50 -7.05
N VAL A 285 -12.61 4.79 -5.85
CA VAL A 285 -12.65 6.13 -5.24
C VAL A 285 -11.86 7.12 -6.08
N ILE A 286 -10.66 6.76 -6.51
CA ILE A 286 -9.82 7.56 -7.41
C ILE A 286 -10.60 7.90 -8.68
N ALA A 287 -11.23 6.91 -9.32
CA ALA A 287 -12.03 7.13 -10.53
C ALA A 287 -13.25 8.04 -10.32
N ARG A 288 -13.83 8.08 -9.11
CA ARG A 288 -14.94 9.00 -8.77
C ARG A 288 -14.48 10.45 -8.60
N HIS A 289 -13.30 10.68 -8.02
CA HIS A 289 -12.85 12.03 -7.63
C HIS A 289 -11.89 12.67 -8.63
N GLU A 290 -11.21 11.88 -9.47
CA GLU A 290 -10.28 12.38 -10.47
C GLU A 290 -10.94 12.51 -11.84
N ARG A 291 -10.87 13.70 -12.44
CA ARG A 291 -11.48 13.98 -13.76
C ARG A 291 -10.58 13.59 -14.95
N ARG A 292 -9.32 13.25 -14.68
CA ARG A 292 -8.29 12.95 -15.69
C ARG A 292 -7.54 11.71 -15.25
N GLY A 293 -7.12 10.90 -16.21
CA GLY A 293 -6.22 9.78 -15.96
C GLY A 293 -4.87 10.26 -15.41
N ARG A 294 -4.26 9.39 -14.61
CA ARG A 294 -2.98 9.62 -13.93
C ARG A 294 -1.77 9.52 -14.85
N ARG A 295 -1.96 9.07 -16.10
CA ARG A 295 -0.88 8.71 -17.02
C ARG A 295 0.06 7.72 -16.34
N TYR A 296 1.30 8.12 -16.06
CA TYR A 296 2.28 7.31 -15.36
C TYR A 296 2.42 7.62 -13.86
N TYR A 297 1.74 8.64 -13.33
CA TYR A 297 1.73 8.91 -11.88
C TYR A 297 1.15 7.70 -11.13
N ALA A 298 1.79 7.34 -10.01
CA ALA A 298 1.47 6.13 -9.22
C ALA A 298 1.74 4.80 -9.94
N GLY A 299 2.11 4.82 -11.22
CA GLY A 299 2.64 3.66 -11.94
C GLY A 299 4.09 3.36 -11.53
N VAL A 300 4.82 2.62 -12.36
CA VAL A 300 6.22 2.28 -12.06
C VAL A 300 7.12 2.36 -13.28
N LEU A 301 8.41 2.58 -13.03
CA LEU A 301 9.45 2.03 -13.91
C LEU A 301 9.74 0.62 -13.43
N ALA A 302 9.99 -0.32 -14.34
CA ALA A 302 10.36 -1.68 -13.96
C ALA A 302 11.52 -2.16 -14.82
N LEU A 303 12.68 -2.38 -14.20
CA LEU A 303 13.81 -3.04 -14.83
C LEU A 303 13.68 -4.54 -14.62
N LEU A 304 13.38 -5.27 -15.69
CA LEU A 304 13.27 -6.73 -15.70
C LEU A 304 14.56 -7.29 -16.29
N GLY A 305 15.12 -8.32 -15.65
CA GLY A 305 16.35 -8.94 -16.10
C GLY A 305 16.53 -10.38 -15.64
N HIS A 306 17.75 -10.86 -15.78
CA HIS A 306 18.23 -12.07 -15.13
C HIS A 306 19.55 -11.77 -14.42
N ASP A 307 19.79 -12.45 -13.30
CA ASP A 307 21.10 -12.43 -12.64
C ASP A 307 22.11 -13.37 -13.33
N ALA A 308 23.31 -13.48 -12.76
CA ALA A 308 24.40 -14.29 -13.34
C ALA A 308 24.06 -15.79 -13.38
N GLU A 309 23.19 -16.26 -12.48
CA GLU A 309 22.72 -17.64 -12.41
C GLU A 309 21.47 -17.88 -13.29
N GLY A 310 20.99 -16.85 -13.99
CA GLY A 310 19.84 -16.94 -14.89
C GLY A 310 18.49 -16.87 -14.18
N ARG A 311 18.44 -16.48 -12.90
CA ARG A 311 17.18 -16.25 -12.18
C ARG A 311 16.62 -14.88 -12.55
N GLN A 312 15.30 -14.77 -12.63
CA GLN A 312 14.62 -13.52 -12.98
C GLN A 312 14.88 -12.45 -11.91
N THR A 313 15.08 -11.21 -12.35
CA THR A 313 15.21 -10.03 -11.48
C THR A 313 14.19 -8.96 -11.84
N LEU A 314 13.76 -8.22 -10.82
CA LEU A 314 12.89 -7.06 -10.95
C LEU A 314 13.39 -5.95 -10.04
N ASP A 315 13.52 -4.74 -10.55
CA ASP A 315 13.74 -3.55 -9.74
C ASP A 315 12.80 -2.44 -10.24
N ALA A 316 11.81 -2.09 -9.41
CA ALA A 316 10.76 -1.16 -9.81
C ALA A 316 10.54 -0.05 -8.77
N PRO A 317 10.94 1.22 -9.03
CA PRO A 317 10.49 2.37 -8.24
C PRO A 317 9.06 2.78 -8.59
N ILE A 318 8.37 3.38 -7.62
CA ILE A 318 7.11 4.08 -7.89
C ILE A 318 7.38 5.36 -8.68
N LEU A 319 6.56 5.69 -9.68
CA LEU A 319 6.61 6.95 -10.43
C LEU A 319 5.93 8.10 -9.67
N ILE A 320 6.65 8.58 -8.65
CA ILE A 320 6.37 9.80 -7.87
C ILE A 320 7.61 10.69 -7.82
N ARG A 321 7.44 11.96 -7.41
CA ARG A 321 8.52 12.97 -7.41
C ARG A 321 9.20 13.07 -8.78
N ALA A 322 8.37 12.93 -9.82
CA ALA A 322 8.77 12.84 -11.20
C ALA A 322 7.96 13.80 -12.05
N ALA A 323 8.55 14.20 -13.17
CA ALA A 323 7.96 15.06 -14.17
C ALA A 323 7.87 14.32 -15.50
N GLU A 324 6.76 14.49 -16.20
CA GLU A 324 6.59 14.05 -17.58
C GLU A 324 6.68 15.27 -18.50
N ILE A 325 7.51 15.19 -19.54
CA ILE A 325 7.68 16.21 -20.57
C ILE A 325 7.41 15.57 -21.93
N THR A 326 6.37 16.04 -22.63
CA THR A 326 6.05 15.57 -23.99
C THR A 326 7.02 16.15 -25.02
N ALA A 327 7.04 15.57 -26.23
CA ALA A 327 7.89 16.05 -27.34
C ALA A 327 7.63 17.51 -27.74
N ASP A 328 6.40 18.02 -27.56
CA ASP A 328 6.05 19.43 -27.78
C ASP A 328 6.33 20.32 -26.56
N GLY A 329 6.87 19.76 -25.47
CA GLY A 329 7.35 20.48 -24.29
C GLY A 329 6.30 20.72 -23.20
N ALA A 330 5.11 20.11 -23.27
CA ALA A 330 4.15 20.18 -22.18
C ALA A 330 4.71 19.43 -20.95
N LEU A 331 4.88 20.15 -19.85
CA LEU A 331 5.49 19.67 -18.62
C LEU A 331 4.40 19.45 -17.55
N ARG A 332 4.40 18.27 -16.95
CA ARG A 332 3.50 17.91 -15.85
C ARG A 332 4.28 17.32 -14.68
N VAL A 333 3.99 17.80 -13.48
CA VAL A 333 4.51 17.28 -12.21
C VAL A 333 3.31 16.85 -11.37
N PRO A 334 2.85 15.60 -11.52
CA PRO A 334 1.75 15.06 -10.73
C PRO A 334 2.18 14.80 -9.28
N VAL A 335 1.26 15.05 -8.34
CA VAL A 335 1.47 14.89 -6.90
C VAL A 335 0.14 14.65 -6.21
N GLY A 336 0.17 13.90 -5.12
CA GLY A 336 -0.96 13.70 -4.21
C GLY A 336 -0.48 13.64 -2.76
N ALA A 337 -1.44 13.58 -1.85
CA ALA A 337 -1.22 13.37 -0.42
C ALA A 337 -2.13 12.23 0.06
N THR A 338 -1.69 11.52 1.09
CA THR A 338 -2.42 10.37 1.65
C THR A 338 -3.47 10.90 2.62
N LEU A 339 -4.74 10.80 2.21
CA LEU A 339 -5.86 11.29 2.99
C LEU A 339 -6.24 10.23 4.03
N VAL A 340 -6.18 10.58 5.30
CA VAL A 340 -6.52 9.72 6.45
C VAL A 340 -7.57 10.40 7.32
N ARG A 341 -8.20 9.66 8.25
CA ARG A 341 -9.29 10.18 9.10
C ARG A 341 -8.96 11.47 9.87
N HIS A 342 -7.68 11.73 10.13
CA HIS A 342 -7.19 12.90 10.87
C HIS A 342 -6.60 14.00 9.97
N SER A 343 -6.64 13.82 8.64
CA SER A 343 -6.18 14.80 7.67
C SER A 343 -6.95 16.12 7.81
N THR A 344 -6.25 17.22 7.55
CA THR A 344 -6.86 18.55 7.45
C THR A 344 -6.67 19.07 6.03
N THR A 345 -7.70 19.70 5.47
CA THR A 345 -7.63 20.21 4.09
C THR A 345 -6.41 21.09 3.83
N ALA A 346 -6.10 22.00 4.75
CA ALA A 346 -4.93 22.88 4.66
C ALA A 346 -3.61 22.11 4.74
N GLY A 347 -3.52 21.09 5.61
CA GLY A 347 -2.35 20.23 5.73
C GLY A 347 -2.06 19.47 4.44
N GLU A 348 -3.09 18.85 3.85
CA GLU A 348 -2.95 18.06 2.62
C GLU A 348 -2.59 18.91 1.41
N VAL A 349 -3.15 20.13 1.30
CA VAL A 349 -2.73 21.11 0.29
C VAL A 349 -1.24 21.43 0.45
N ALA A 350 -0.81 21.80 1.67
CA ALA A 350 0.58 22.14 1.94
C ALA A 350 1.54 20.96 1.67
N GLU A 351 1.08 19.73 1.93
CA GLU A 351 1.84 18.52 1.65
C GLU A 351 2.09 18.31 0.16
N THR A 352 1.09 18.53 -0.71
CA THR A 352 1.31 18.42 -2.16
C THR A 352 2.33 19.44 -2.68
N HIS A 353 2.34 20.67 -2.16
CA HIS A 353 3.36 21.66 -2.48
C HIS A 353 4.76 21.19 -2.02
N ALA A 354 4.87 20.68 -0.79
CA ALA A 354 6.13 20.19 -0.25
C ALA A 354 6.68 18.97 -1.02
N LYS A 355 5.82 18.00 -1.36
CA LYS A 355 6.20 16.81 -2.13
C LYS A 355 6.63 17.16 -3.56
N ALA A 356 6.04 18.19 -4.18
CA ALA A 356 6.44 18.64 -5.52
C ALA A 356 7.67 19.55 -5.52
N ALA A 357 8.03 20.19 -4.40
CA ALA A 357 9.05 21.23 -4.34
C ALA A 357 10.42 20.80 -4.90
N GLY A 358 10.90 19.59 -4.57
CA GLY A 358 12.21 19.11 -5.02
C GLY A 358 12.32 19.02 -6.55
N ILE A 359 11.37 18.34 -7.19
CA ILE A 359 11.33 18.22 -8.66
C ILE A 359 11.03 19.55 -9.34
N LEU A 360 10.15 20.39 -8.78
CA LEU A 360 9.88 21.73 -9.31
C LEU A 360 11.11 22.63 -9.25
N SER A 361 11.93 22.50 -8.21
CA SER A 361 13.19 23.25 -8.08
C SER A 361 14.22 22.78 -9.10
N ALA A 362 14.37 21.47 -9.30
CA ALA A 362 15.26 20.91 -10.33
C ALA A 362 14.89 21.39 -11.76
N LEU A 363 13.59 21.64 -11.98
CA LEU A 363 13.03 22.19 -13.22
C LEU A 363 13.01 23.73 -13.26
N GLY A 364 13.56 24.43 -12.25
CA GLY A 364 13.61 25.89 -12.21
C GLY A 364 12.24 26.57 -12.08
N LEU A 365 11.19 25.84 -11.71
CA LEU A 365 9.83 26.35 -11.58
C LEU A 365 9.57 27.05 -10.24
N VAL A 366 10.33 26.67 -9.21
CA VAL A 366 10.36 27.31 -7.89
C VAL A 366 11.81 27.55 -7.48
N PRO A 367 12.08 28.54 -6.60
CA PRO A 367 13.42 28.73 -6.06
C PRO A 367 13.93 27.44 -5.42
N GLY A 368 15.19 27.11 -5.68
CA GLY A 368 15.86 26.06 -4.89
C GLY A 368 15.98 26.47 -3.43
N SER A 369 16.08 25.47 -2.56
CA SER A 369 16.16 25.67 -1.11
C SER A 369 17.41 26.44 -0.64
N GLY A 370 18.32 26.79 -1.56
CA GLY A 370 19.63 27.36 -1.27
C GLY A 370 20.57 26.34 -0.63
N ASP A 371 21.80 26.76 -0.39
CA ASP A 371 22.87 26.01 0.26
C ASP A 371 22.57 25.89 1.77
N ARG A 372 21.53 25.13 2.12
CA ARG A 372 21.21 24.84 3.52
C ARG A 372 22.27 23.88 4.07
N PRO A 373 22.77 24.12 5.29
CA PRO A 373 23.73 23.22 5.90
C PRO A 373 23.15 21.80 5.93
N LYS A 374 23.97 20.84 5.48
CA LYS A 374 23.60 19.42 5.48
C LYS A 374 23.25 19.01 6.92
N PRO A 375 22.08 18.41 7.17
CA PRO A 375 21.78 17.86 8.48
C PRO A 375 22.88 16.86 8.87
N VAL A 376 23.28 16.86 10.14
CA VAL A 376 24.12 15.79 10.68
C VAL A 376 23.25 14.54 10.74
N SER A 377 23.67 13.46 10.08
CA SER A 377 22.93 12.20 10.11
C SER A 377 22.78 11.72 11.55
N ARG A 378 21.57 11.33 11.94
CA ARG A 378 21.28 10.78 13.28
C ARG A 378 20.77 9.34 13.23
N VAL A 379 20.94 8.67 12.09
CA VAL A 379 20.50 7.27 11.88
C VAL A 379 21.16 6.33 12.88
N ASP A 380 22.42 6.57 13.23
CA ASP A 380 23.20 5.75 14.15
C ASP A 380 23.14 6.21 15.63
N ASP A 381 22.29 7.20 15.96
CA ASP A 381 22.11 7.67 17.34
C ASP A 381 21.41 6.58 18.18
N GLU A 382 22.06 6.11 19.25
CA GLU A 382 21.53 5.03 20.11
C GLU A 382 20.11 5.29 20.63
N ARG A 383 19.76 6.56 20.91
CA ARG A 383 18.42 6.93 21.39
C ARG A 383 17.39 6.82 20.28
N VAL A 384 17.77 7.17 19.05
CA VAL A 384 16.94 7.03 17.86
C VAL A 384 16.71 5.55 17.55
N LEU A 385 17.77 4.75 17.56
CA LEU A 385 17.69 3.30 17.36
C LEU A 385 16.81 2.62 18.42
N ALA A 386 16.92 3.00 19.68
CA ALA A 386 16.07 2.49 20.76
C ALA A 386 14.60 2.89 20.56
N ALA A 387 14.33 4.14 20.17
CA ALA A 387 12.97 4.61 19.90
C ALA A 387 12.32 3.89 18.71
N LEU A 388 13.10 3.61 17.66
CA LEU A 388 12.66 2.81 16.51
C LEU A 388 12.41 1.36 16.91
N ALA A 389 13.34 0.74 17.65
CA ALA A 389 13.19 -0.65 18.09
C ALA A 389 11.93 -0.85 18.96
N ALA A 390 11.63 0.10 19.85
CA ALA A 390 10.44 0.06 20.70
C ALA A 390 9.11 0.08 19.92
N ARG A 391 9.11 0.51 18.65
CA ARG A 391 7.92 0.44 17.78
C ARG A 391 7.47 -1.00 17.52
N ASN A 392 8.40 -1.96 17.59
CA ASN A 392 8.10 -3.37 17.35
C ASN A 392 7.52 -4.10 18.57
N ASP A 393 7.58 -3.51 19.77
CA ASP A 393 7.26 -4.21 21.03
C ASP A 393 5.81 -4.72 21.06
N HIS A 394 4.92 -4.07 20.30
CA HIS A 394 3.49 -4.32 20.31
C HIS A 394 2.94 -4.74 18.95
N LEU A 395 3.82 -5.14 18.03
CA LEU A 395 3.42 -5.66 16.73
C LEU A 395 3.31 -7.19 16.78
N ALA A 396 2.46 -7.74 15.91
CA ALA A 396 2.21 -9.16 15.82
C ALA A 396 3.49 -9.93 15.46
N ARG A 397 3.99 -10.73 16.42
CA ARG A 397 5.21 -11.53 16.27
C ARG A 397 5.21 -12.45 15.04
N PHE A 398 4.03 -12.90 14.61
CA PHE A 398 3.87 -13.71 13.40
C PHE A 398 4.52 -13.11 12.14
N TRP A 399 4.52 -11.78 12.03
CA TRP A 399 5.08 -11.06 10.88
C TRP A 399 6.51 -10.56 11.10
N LEU A 400 6.97 -10.47 12.34
CA LEU A 400 8.32 -9.98 12.67
C LEU A 400 9.33 -11.13 12.78
N ASP A 401 8.93 -12.25 13.35
CA ASP A 401 9.81 -13.36 13.66
C ASP A 401 10.15 -14.22 12.44
N ALA A 402 11.44 -14.52 12.29
CA ALA A 402 11.88 -15.56 11.39
C ALA A 402 11.40 -16.91 11.93
N ARG A 403 10.56 -17.62 11.17
CA ARG A 403 10.04 -18.93 11.61
C ARG A 403 11.13 -20.00 11.47
N PRO A 404 11.48 -20.72 12.56
CA PRO A 404 12.57 -21.69 12.54
C PRO A 404 12.22 -22.99 11.79
N ALA A 405 10.93 -23.33 11.72
CA ALA A 405 10.43 -24.50 11.00
C ALA A 405 9.04 -24.25 10.40
N PRO A 406 8.69 -24.90 9.26
CA PRO A 406 7.37 -24.74 8.61
C PRO A 406 6.18 -25.17 9.48
N ASP A 407 6.38 -26.07 10.43
CA ASP A 407 5.35 -26.68 11.28
C ASP A 407 5.29 -26.10 12.70
N ALA A 408 6.10 -25.09 13.01
CA ALA A 408 6.26 -24.56 14.37
C ALA A 408 4.95 -24.02 15.00
N LEU A 409 3.96 -23.64 14.19
CA LEU A 409 2.68 -23.09 14.63
C LEU A 409 1.49 -24.04 14.43
N VAL A 410 1.74 -25.26 13.92
CA VAL A 410 0.65 -26.19 13.58
C VAL A 410 -0.08 -26.60 14.85
N VAL A 411 -1.42 -26.48 14.82
CA VAL A 411 -2.29 -26.91 15.91
C VAL A 411 -2.91 -28.26 15.53
N PRO A 412 -2.60 -29.37 16.23
CA PRO A 412 -3.04 -30.71 15.84
C PRO A 412 -4.54 -30.86 15.63
N ALA A 413 -5.36 -30.16 16.42
CA ALA A 413 -6.82 -30.20 16.29
C ALA A 413 -7.36 -29.50 15.02
N LEU A 414 -6.58 -28.59 14.43
CA LEU A 414 -6.93 -27.82 13.23
C LEU A 414 -6.31 -28.42 11.95
N ALA A 415 -5.25 -29.21 12.09
CA ALA A 415 -4.48 -29.75 10.97
C ALA A 415 -5.37 -30.47 9.93
N GLY A 416 -5.22 -30.08 8.66
CA GLY A 416 -5.91 -30.69 7.52
C GLY A 416 -7.36 -30.28 7.30
N ARG A 417 -7.98 -29.52 8.22
CA ARG A 417 -9.32 -28.96 8.06
C ARG A 417 -9.40 -28.02 6.86
N ARG A 418 -10.47 -28.13 6.08
CA ARG A 418 -10.71 -27.30 4.89
C ARG A 418 -11.42 -26.02 5.28
N VAL A 419 -10.77 -24.89 5.05
CA VAL A 419 -11.32 -23.55 5.27
C VAL A 419 -11.51 -22.84 3.95
N VAL A 420 -12.67 -22.22 3.79
CA VAL A 420 -12.91 -21.26 2.71
C VAL A 420 -13.03 -19.87 3.32
N VAL A 421 -12.18 -18.94 2.88
CA VAL A 421 -12.27 -17.52 3.20
C VAL A 421 -13.00 -16.84 2.05
N VAL A 422 -14.12 -16.19 2.34
CA VAL A 422 -14.89 -15.40 1.38
C VAL A 422 -14.37 -13.97 1.41
N ASP A 423 -13.69 -13.57 0.34
CA ASP A 423 -13.11 -12.24 0.15
C ASP A 423 -14.16 -11.23 -0.28
N ALA A 424 -14.36 -10.19 0.54
CA ALA A 424 -15.30 -9.11 0.28
C ALA A 424 -14.61 -7.82 -0.19
N GLU A 425 -13.57 -7.98 -1.03
CA GLU A 425 -12.73 -6.92 -1.64
C GLU A 425 -11.75 -6.27 -0.64
N ASP A 426 -11.21 -7.06 0.29
CA ASP A 426 -10.10 -6.65 1.15
C ASP A 426 -9.08 -7.78 1.31
N THR A 427 -7.89 -7.54 0.76
CA THR A 427 -6.78 -8.48 0.69
C THR A 427 -6.14 -8.83 2.04
N PHE A 428 -6.68 -8.31 3.15
CA PHE A 428 -6.48 -8.91 4.47
C PHE A 428 -6.78 -10.43 4.48
N THR A 429 -7.67 -10.92 3.62
CA THR A 429 -7.89 -12.36 3.43
C THR A 429 -6.63 -13.13 3.07
N GLY A 430 -5.68 -12.52 2.33
CA GLY A 430 -4.38 -13.10 2.02
C GLY A 430 -3.51 -13.28 3.26
N MET A 431 -3.47 -12.26 4.13
CA MET A 431 -2.78 -12.30 5.42
C MET A 431 -3.39 -13.37 6.35
N LEU A 432 -4.72 -13.38 6.44
CA LEU A 432 -5.46 -14.37 7.21
C LEU A 432 -5.20 -15.80 6.70
N ALA A 433 -5.13 -15.99 5.38
CA ALA A 433 -4.84 -17.29 4.79
C ALA A 433 -3.44 -17.81 5.18
N HIS A 434 -2.43 -16.94 5.33
CA HIS A 434 -1.10 -17.35 5.80
C HIS A 434 -1.11 -17.78 7.27
N GLN A 435 -1.77 -17.03 8.15
CA GLN A 435 -1.92 -17.45 9.55
C GLN A 435 -2.66 -18.78 9.67
N LEU A 436 -3.77 -18.96 8.93
CA LEU A 436 -4.53 -20.20 8.91
C LEU A 436 -3.72 -21.39 8.38
N ARG A 437 -2.92 -21.21 7.32
CA ARG A 437 -2.03 -22.26 6.81
C ARG A 437 -0.94 -22.61 7.82
N ALA A 438 -0.37 -21.62 8.49
CA ALA A 438 0.62 -21.84 9.54
C ALA A 438 0.06 -22.63 10.73
N LEU A 439 -1.23 -22.47 11.05
CA LEU A 439 -1.95 -23.27 12.05
C LEU A 439 -2.28 -24.69 11.55
N GLY A 440 -1.97 -25.04 10.30
CA GLY A 440 -2.15 -26.37 9.70
C GLY A 440 -3.41 -26.55 8.86
N LEU A 441 -4.20 -25.50 8.62
CA LEU A 441 -5.45 -25.60 7.85
C LEU A 441 -5.18 -25.56 6.34
N ARG A 442 -6.07 -26.21 5.56
CA ARG A 442 -6.09 -26.14 4.09
C ARG A 442 -7.02 -25.01 3.66
N VAL A 443 -6.45 -23.93 3.14
CA VAL A 443 -7.17 -22.67 2.92
C VAL A 443 -7.35 -22.37 1.43
N SER A 444 -8.60 -22.11 1.04
CA SER A 444 -8.97 -21.50 -0.24
C SER A 444 -9.58 -20.13 -0.01
N VAL A 445 -9.16 -19.13 -0.77
CA VAL A 445 -9.76 -17.79 -0.77
C VAL A 445 -10.62 -17.69 -2.02
N LEU A 446 -11.89 -17.33 -1.87
CA LEU A 446 -12.85 -17.18 -2.97
C LEU A 446 -13.45 -15.77 -2.92
N PRO A 447 -13.68 -15.11 -4.06
CA PRO A 447 -14.36 -13.82 -4.07
C PRO A 447 -15.80 -13.97 -3.59
N TRP A 448 -16.39 -12.91 -3.04
CA TRP A 448 -17.79 -12.88 -2.58
C TRP A 448 -18.80 -13.20 -3.68
N THR A 449 -18.41 -13.05 -4.96
CA THR A 449 -19.19 -13.41 -6.13
C THR A 449 -19.21 -14.91 -6.43
N ALA A 450 -18.39 -15.72 -5.73
CA ALA A 450 -18.36 -17.16 -5.94
C ALA A 450 -19.72 -17.80 -5.60
N PRO A 451 -20.29 -18.65 -6.49
CA PRO A 451 -21.65 -19.16 -6.34
C PRO A 451 -21.81 -20.18 -5.20
N ALA A 452 -20.71 -20.78 -4.74
CA ALA A 452 -20.72 -21.76 -3.66
C ALA A 452 -19.36 -21.82 -2.97
N TRP A 453 -19.35 -22.32 -1.73
CA TRP A 453 -18.16 -22.44 -0.86
C TRP A 453 -17.76 -23.90 -0.60
N GLY A 454 -18.30 -24.83 -1.41
CA GLY A 454 -18.02 -26.27 -1.33
C GLY A 454 -18.31 -26.90 0.03
N ASP A 455 -17.74 -28.08 0.26
CA ASP A 455 -17.85 -28.81 1.52
C ASP A 455 -16.76 -28.40 2.54
N ALA A 456 -16.65 -27.11 2.81
CA ALA A 456 -15.69 -26.59 3.77
C ALA A 456 -16.06 -26.98 5.22
N ASP A 457 -15.06 -27.41 6.01
CA ASP A 457 -15.20 -27.63 7.45
C ASP A 457 -15.56 -26.31 8.15
N LEU A 458 -14.99 -25.18 7.68
CA LEU A 458 -15.25 -23.82 8.14
C LEU A 458 -15.35 -22.85 6.96
N VAL A 459 -16.31 -21.93 7.04
CA VAL A 459 -16.33 -20.74 6.18
C VAL A 459 -16.00 -19.53 7.02
N ILE A 460 -15.11 -18.69 6.52
CA ILE A 460 -14.82 -17.38 7.08
C ILE A 460 -15.46 -16.33 6.17
N ALA A 461 -16.42 -15.57 6.70
CA ALA A 461 -16.90 -14.34 6.07
C ALA A 461 -15.84 -13.26 6.29
N GLY A 462 -15.10 -12.92 5.25
CA GLY A 462 -13.95 -12.03 5.32
C GLY A 462 -14.30 -10.55 5.47
N PRO A 463 -13.26 -9.71 5.65
CA PRO A 463 -13.40 -8.26 5.70
C PRO A 463 -13.67 -7.66 4.31
N GLY A 464 -14.11 -6.41 4.29
CA GLY A 464 -14.39 -5.67 3.07
C GLY A 464 -14.82 -4.22 3.35
N PRO A 465 -14.73 -3.33 2.34
CA PRO A 465 -15.23 -1.96 2.46
C PRO A 465 -16.75 -1.88 2.30
N GLY A 466 -17.32 -0.78 2.75
CA GLY A 466 -18.72 -0.37 2.55
C GLY A 466 -19.56 -0.33 3.84
N ASP A 467 -20.80 0.14 3.71
CA ASP A 467 -21.77 0.15 4.79
C ASP A 467 -22.45 -1.24 4.94
N PRO A 468 -22.28 -1.95 6.07
CA PRO A 468 -22.88 -3.27 6.27
C PRO A 468 -24.42 -3.25 6.23
N THR A 469 -25.03 -2.08 6.41
CA THR A 469 -26.49 -1.89 6.41
C THR A 469 -27.07 -1.56 5.04
N ASP A 470 -26.23 -1.33 4.02
CA ASP A 470 -26.71 -0.98 2.68
C ASP A 470 -27.52 -2.15 2.05
N PRO A 471 -28.81 -1.96 1.77
CA PRO A 471 -29.63 -2.98 1.12
C PRO A 471 -29.41 -3.04 -0.41
N ALA A 472 -28.86 -1.98 -1.02
CA ALA A 472 -28.64 -1.90 -2.46
C ALA A 472 -27.35 -2.59 -2.90
N SER A 473 -26.40 -2.79 -1.99
CA SER A 473 -25.12 -3.43 -2.28
C SER A 473 -25.27 -4.94 -2.53
N PRO A 474 -24.93 -5.44 -3.74
CA PRO A 474 -24.93 -6.88 -4.03
C PRO A 474 -23.95 -7.65 -3.15
N LYS A 475 -22.81 -7.02 -2.79
CA LYS A 475 -21.81 -7.60 -1.90
C LYS A 475 -22.36 -7.82 -0.50
N MET A 476 -23.04 -6.82 0.07
CA MET A 476 -23.65 -6.95 1.40
C MET A 476 -24.74 -8.03 1.40
N ALA A 477 -25.52 -8.15 0.32
CA ALA A 477 -26.50 -9.21 0.16
C ALA A 477 -25.86 -10.61 0.07
N ALA A 478 -24.80 -10.78 -0.73
CA ALA A 478 -24.08 -12.04 -0.86
C ALA A 478 -23.44 -12.48 0.47
N MET A 479 -22.78 -11.55 1.16
CA MET A 479 -22.16 -11.82 2.46
C MET A 479 -23.21 -12.14 3.55
N ARG A 480 -24.38 -11.49 3.53
CA ARG A 480 -25.53 -11.89 4.38
C ARG A 480 -26.00 -13.30 4.07
N ALA A 481 -26.03 -13.71 2.80
CA ALA A 481 -26.40 -15.06 2.41
C ALA A 481 -25.39 -16.11 2.92
N VAL A 482 -24.08 -15.81 2.88
CA VAL A 482 -23.01 -16.65 3.47
C VAL A 482 -23.29 -16.91 4.96
N ALA A 483 -23.47 -15.83 5.73
CA ALA A 483 -23.67 -15.92 7.17
C ALA A 483 -24.97 -16.66 7.51
N THR A 484 -26.07 -16.31 6.82
CA THR A 484 -27.40 -16.91 7.05
C THR A 484 -27.39 -18.40 6.75
N ALA A 485 -26.83 -18.82 5.61
CA ALA A 485 -26.78 -20.24 5.23
C ALA A 485 -26.03 -21.08 6.28
N ARG A 486 -24.86 -20.60 6.74
CA ARG A 486 -24.07 -21.33 7.73
C ARG A 486 -24.75 -21.41 9.10
N LEU A 487 -25.41 -20.33 9.53
CA LEU A 487 -26.18 -20.30 10.77
C LEU A 487 -27.38 -21.25 10.73
N VAL A 488 -28.16 -21.24 9.64
CA VAL A 488 -29.34 -22.11 9.46
C VAL A 488 -28.93 -23.58 9.45
N ASP A 489 -27.83 -23.92 8.77
CA ASP A 489 -27.33 -25.30 8.71
C ASP A 489 -26.57 -25.74 9.98
N GLY A 490 -26.36 -24.84 10.95
CA GLY A 490 -25.55 -25.11 12.15
C GLY A 490 -24.09 -25.46 11.83
N ARG A 491 -23.56 -24.97 10.69
CA ARG A 491 -22.20 -25.24 10.23
C ARG A 491 -21.21 -24.17 10.71
N PRO A 492 -19.93 -24.54 10.95
CA PRO A 492 -18.88 -23.61 11.36
C PRO A 492 -18.78 -22.34 10.52
N LEU A 493 -18.85 -21.18 11.19
CA LEU A 493 -18.71 -19.85 10.61
C LEU A 493 -17.81 -18.96 11.48
N LEU A 494 -16.91 -18.21 10.86
CA LEU A 494 -16.20 -17.11 11.50
C LEU A 494 -16.42 -15.82 10.70
N GLY A 495 -16.87 -14.75 11.34
CA GLY A 495 -16.94 -13.41 10.72
C GLY A 495 -15.75 -12.54 11.13
N VAL A 496 -15.10 -11.87 10.18
CA VAL A 496 -14.00 -10.92 10.45
C VAL A 496 -14.38 -9.53 9.92
N CYS A 497 -14.28 -8.50 10.76
CA CYS A 497 -14.63 -7.10 10.46
C CYS A 497 -16.01 -6.96 9.78
N LEU A 498 -16.08 -6.74 8.46
CA LEU A 498 -17.35 -6.68 7.72
C LEU A 498 -18.16 -7.97 7.88
N GLY A 499 -17.52 -9.14 7.79
CA GLY A 499 -18.17 -10.43 8.02
C GLY A 499 -18.73 -10.56 9.44
N HIS A 500 -18.06 -9.97 10.44
CA HIS A 500 -18.58 -9.90 11.82
C HIS A 500 -19.77 -8.95 11.96
N GLN A 501 -19.73 -7.78 11.31
CA GLN A 501 -20.84 -6.82 11.30
C GLN A 501 -22.09 -7.44 10.67
N ILE A 502 -21.92 -8.13 9.55
CA ILE A 502 -22.99 -8.84 8.85
C ILE A 502 -23.53 -9.99 9.70
N LEU A 503 -22.66 -10.82 10.29
CA LEU A 503 -23.06 -11.86 11.23
C LEU A 503 -23.88 -11.28 12.38
N SER A 504 -23.40 -10.21 13.00
CA SER A 504 -24.07 -9.52 14.10
C SER A 504 -25.46 -9.01 13.68
N SER A 505 -25.59 -8.47 12.48
CA SER A 505 -26.89 -8.03 11.93
C SER A 505 -27.86 -9.20 11.74
N VAL A 506 -27.40 -10.35 11.23
CA VAL A 506 -28.22 -11.57 11.10
C VAL A 506 -28.66 -12.11 12.47
N LEU A 507 -27.86 -11.90 13.52
CA LEU A 507 -28.20 -12.22 14.91
C LEU A 507 -29.13 -11.18 15.57
N GLY A 508 -29.50 -10.11 14.85
CA GLY A 508 -30.44 -9.09 15.32
C GLY A 508 -29.82 -7.89 16.02
N LEU A 509 -28.49 -7.73 15.97
CA LEU A 509 -27.81 -6.57 16.55
C LEU A 509 -27.87 -5.35 15.63
N GLY A 510 -28.04 -4.17 16.25
CA GLY A 510 -28.00 -2.89 15.55
C GLY A 510 -26.58 -2.48 15.19
N MET A 511 -26.43 -1.82 14.04
CA MET A 511 -25.15 -1.23 13.61
C MET A 511 -25.07 0.23 14.01
N HIS A 512 -23.93 0.63 14.55
CA HIS A 512 -23.62 2.01 14.89
C HIS A 512 -22.46 2.51 14.03
N ARG A 513 -22.66 3.66 13.37
CA ARG A 513 -21.58 4.39 12.69
C ARG A 513 -20.83 5.23 13.71
N ARG A 514 -19.53 4.97 13.87
CA ARG A 514 -18.69 5.71 14.82
C ARG A 514 -18.51 7.15 14.36
N ARG A 515 -18.50 8.10 15.31
CA ARG A 515 -18.14 9.49 15.02
C ARG A 515 -16.68 9.64 14.62
N SER A 516 -15.81 8.82 15.22
CA SER A 516 -14.39 8.71 14.87
C SER A 516 -14.11 7.25 14.48
N PRO A 517 -13.83 6.97 13.19
CA PRO A 517 -13.51 5.63 12.73
C PRO A 517 -12.28 5.04 13.43
N TYR A 518 -12.29 3.74 13.66
CA TYR A 518 -11.08 3.00 14.06
C TYR A 518 -10.42 2.48 12.80
N GLN A 519 -9.68 3.33 12.10
CA GLN A 519 -8.92 2.95 10.90
C GLN A 519 -7.43 2.93 11.24
N GLY A 520 -6.80 1.76 11.21
CA GLY A 520 -5.39 1.60 11.57
C GLY A 520 -5.10 1.94 13.03
N VAL A 521 -5.92 1.44 13.96
CA VAL A 521 -5.78 1.72 15.40
C VAL A 521 -5.65 0.44 16.19
N GLN A 522 -4.64 0.37 17.06
CA GLN A 522 -4.48 -0.68 18.05
C GLN A 522 -5.26 -0.36 19.32
N LYS A 523 -5.92 -1.36 19.91
CA LYS A 523 -6.66 -1.25 21.18
C LYS A 523 -6.43 -2.46 22.06
N GLU A 524 -6.39 -2.22 23.36
CA GLU A 524 -6.59 -3.25 24.37
C GLU A 524 -8.09 -3.47 24.61
N ILE A 525 -8.50 -4.73 24.61
CA ILE A 525 -9.88 -5.16 24.82
C ILE A 525 -9.93 -6.32 25.82
N ASP A 526 -11.09 -6.50 26.46
CA ASP A 526 -11.42 -7.77 27.09
C ASP A 526 -12.06 -8.69 26.04
N LEU A 527 -11.42 -9.82 25.77
CA LEU A 527 -11.90 -10.86 24.86
C LEU A 527 -12.33 -12.08 25.67
N PHE A 528 -13.59 -12.10 26.09
CA PHE A 528 -14.17 -13.19 26.88
C PHE A 528 -13.40 -13.46 28.19
N GLY A 529 -13.07 -12.40 28.92
CA GLY A 529 -12.32 -12.43 30.17
C GLY A 529 -10.79 -12.48 30.01
N THR A 530 -10.29 -12.43 28.78
CA THR A 530 -8.85 -12.41 28.48
C THR A 530 -8.46 -11.06 27.88
N PRO A 531 -7.58 -10.26 28.52
CA PRO A 531 -7.05 -9.06 27.90
C PRO A 531 -6.34 -9.39 26.59
N ALA A 532 -6.61 -8.62 25.55
CA ALA A 532 -6.00 -8.80 24.23
C ALA A 532 -5.76 -7.45 23.56
N ARG A 533 -4.63 -7.32 22.87
CA ARG A 533 -4.26 -6.16 22.08
C ARG A 533 -4.39 -6.45 20.59
N VAL A 534 -5.31 -5.72 19.94
CA VAL A 534 -5.79 -6.02 18.58
C VAL A 534 -5.96 -4.77 17.72
N GLY A 535 -5.79 -4.93 16.41
CA GLY A 535 -5.90 -3.88 15.40
C GLY A 535 -7.30 -3.75 14.78
N PHE A 536 -7.79 -2.52 14.66
CA PHE A 536 -9.11 -2.20 14.09
C PHE A 536 -9.00 -1.39 12.78
N TYR A 537 -9.85 -1.75 11.82
CA TYR A 537 -10.03 -1.10 10.51
C TYR A 537 -11.52 -0.99 10.17
N SER A 538 -12.28 -0.27 10.99
CA SER A 538 -13.74 -0.23 10.93
C SER A 538 -14.33 1.16 11.23
N THR A 539 -15.30 1.56 10.41
CA THR A 539 -16.15 2.74 10.62
C THR A 539 -17.45 2.40 11.34
N PHE A 540 -17.99 1.21 11.10
CA PHE A 540 -19.20 0.70 11.74
C PHE A 540 -18.85 -0.33 12.82
N THR A 541 -19.70 -0.45 13.82
CA THR A 541 -19.58 -1.46 14.88
C THR A 541 -20.97 -1.93 15.30
N PRO A 542 -21.18 -3.22 15.59
CA PRO A 542 -22.39 -3.64 16.27
C PRO A 542 -22.44 -3.05 17.67
N THR A 543 -23.66 -2.89 18.20
CA THR A 543 -23.88 -2.64 19.62
C THR A 543 -24.76 -3.71 20.24
N ALA A 544 -24.44 -4.08 21.47
CA ALA A 544 -25.21 -5.06 22.24
C ALA A 544 -25.54 -4.50 23.63
N PRO A 545 -26.78 -4.74 24.13
CA PRO A 545 -27.21 -4.26 25.44
C PRO A 545 -26.65 -5.09 26.61
N ALA A 546 -26.14 -6.29 26.34
CA ALA A 546 -25.69 -7.24 27.35
C ALA A 546 -24.58 -8.14 26.78
N ASP A 547 -23.89 -8.85 27.68
CA ASP A 547 -22.77 -9.76 27.37
C ASP A 547 -23.27 -11.13 26.90
N ALA A 548 -24.59 -11.33 26.89
CA ALA A 548 -25.25 -12.53 26.40
C ALA A 548 -26.53 -12.19 25.63
N LEU A 549 -26.80 -12.94 24.57
CA LEU A 549 -27.98 -12.82 23.72
C LEU A 549 -28.62 -14.19 23.51
N SER A 550 -29.95 -14.21 23.42
CA SER A 550 -30.70 -15.38 22.97
C SER A 550 -31.11 -15.15 21.52
N THR A 551 -30.72 -16.05 20.63
CA THR A 551 -31.02 -15.95 19.19
C THR A 551 -31.70 -17.23 18.69
N PRO A 552 -32.35 -17.20 17.51
CA PRO A 552 -32.86 -18.42 16.87
C PRO A 552 -31.78 -19.49 16.61
N TYR A 553 -30.51 -19.12 16.65
CA TYR A 553 -29.35 -19.99 16.40
C TYR A 553 -28.65 -20.44 17.70
N GLY A 554 -29.27 -20.19 18.85
CA GLY A 554 -28.75 -20.55 20.17
C GLY A 554 -28.24 -19.35 20.98
N PRO A 555 -27.70 -19.63 22.19
CA PRO A 555 -27.13 -18.60 23.04
C PRO A 555 -25.84 -18.03 22.43
N VAL A 556 -25.65 -16.73 22.55
CA VAL A 556 -24.47 -16.00 22.07
C VAL A 556 -23.84 -15.25 23.22
N GLU A 557 -22.55 -15.46 23.45
CA GLU A 557 -21.73 -14.66 24.34
C GLU A 557 -21.11 -13.50 23.56
N VAL A 558 -21.04 -12.32 24.17
CA VAL A 558 -20.63 -11.07 23.53
C VAL A 558 -19.51 -10.42 24.34
N ALA A 559 -18.35 -10.24 23.73
CA ALA A 559 -17.28 -9.40 24.24
C ALA A 559 -17.49 -7.96 23.73
N ARG A 560 -17.75 -7.01 24.63
CA ARG A 560 -18.07 -5.63 24.29
C ARG A 560 -17.36 -4.64 25.19
N SER A 561 -17.21 -3.41 24.71
CA SER A 561 -16.78 -2.27 25.51
C SER A 561 -17.88 -1.79 26.47
N THR A 562 -17.49 -0.91 27.38
CA THR A 562 -18.39 -0.28 28.36
C THR A 562 -19.49 0.57 27.70
N ASP A 563 -19.22 1.17 26.54
CA ASP A 563 -20.21 1.90 25.72
C ASP A 563 -21.08 1.00 24.83
N GLY A 564 -20.91 -0.33 24.93
CA GLY A 564 -21.76 -1.31 24.27
C GLY A 564 -21.31 -1.72 22.87
N ALA A 565 -20.18 -1.21 22.36
CA ALA A 565 -19.63 -1.63 21.07
C ALA A 565 -19.11 -3.07 21.16
N VAL A 566 -19.52 -3.92 20.21
CA VAL A 566 -19.15 -5.34 20.19
C VAL A 566 -17.77 -5.49 19.56
N HIS A 567 -16.83 -6.08 20.31
CA HIS A 567 -15.50 -6.44 19.81
C HIS A 567 -15.47 -7.86 19.25
N ALA A 568 -16.21 -8.78 19.88
CA ALA A 568 -16.35 -10.15 19.41
C ALA A 568 -17.66 -10.79 19.91
N LEU A 569 -18.07 -11.86 19.25
CA LEU A 569 -19.17 -12.72 19.71
C LEU A 569 -18.85 -14.19 19.43
N ARG A 570 -19.42 -15.10 20.23
CA ARG A 570 -19.34 -16.54 19.98
C ARG A 570 -20.64 -17.26 20.38
N GLY A 571 -21.12 -18.13 19.50
CA GLY A 571 -22.25 -19.02 19.70
C GLY A 571 -21.84 -20.49 19.53
N PRO A 572 -22.78 -21.44 19.39
CA PRO A 572 -22.46 -22.88 19.40
C PRO A 572 -21.49 -23.34 18.29
N ARG A 573 -21.64 -22.81 17.08
CA ARG A 573 -20.81 -23.16 15.89
C ARG A 573 -20.44 -21.93 15.07
N PHE A 574 -20.44 -20.76 15.67
CA PHE A 574 -20.04 -19.54 15.00
C PHE A 574 -19.34 -18.59 15.96
N ALA A 575 -18.50 -17.74 15.41
CA ALA A 575 -17.93 -16.61 16.11
C ALA A 575 -17.73 -15.44 15.16
N GLY A 576 -17.47 -14.25 15.69
CA GLY A 576 -17.00 -13.14 14.89
C GLY A 576 -16.20 -12.14 15.70
N VAL A 577 -15.31 -11.42 15.02
CA VAL A 577 -14.44 -10.39 15.59
C VAL A 577 -14.51 -9.11 14.76
N GLN A 578 -14.64 -7.98 15.43
CA GLN A 578 -14.65 -6.65 14.80
C GLN A 578 -13.23 -6.20 14.40
N PHE A 579 -12.21 -6.67 15.10
CA PHE A 579 -10.80 -6.44 14.80
C PHE A 579 -10.27 -7.42 13.74
N HIS A 580 -9.06 -7.16 13.25
CA HIS A 580 -8.35 -8.00 12.29
C HIS A 580 -7.28 -8.83 13.00
N PRO A 581 -7.53 -10.12 13.35
CA PRO A 581 -6.51 -10.96 13.99
C PRO A 581 -5.25 -11.12 13.14
N GLU A 582 -5.37 -10.96 11.82
CA GLU A 582 -4.29 -11.07 10.86
C GLU A 582 -3.38 -9.85 10.78
N SER A 583 -3.84 -8.68 11.25
CA SER A 583 -3.13 -7.39 11.17
C SER A 583 -1.81 -7.40 11.95
N VAL A 584 -0.82 -6.65 11.47
CA VAL A 584 0.43 -6.40 12.20
C VAL A 584 0.19 -5.67 13.51
N LEU A 585 -0.90 -4.92 13.63
CA LEU A 585 -1.34 -4.25 14.86
C LEU A 585 -1.98 -5.21 15.88
N SER A 586 -2.19 -6.48 15.54
CA SER A 586 -2.78 -7.46 16.45
C SER A 586 -1.74 -8.33 17.12
N GLU A 587 -1.09 -7.79 18.16
CA GLU A 587 -0.12 -8.51 19.01
C GLU A 587 -0.66 -9.89 19.43
N ASP A 588 -1.89 -9.92 19.95
CA ASP A 588 -2.58 -11.13 20.40
C ASP A 588 -3.45 -11.79 19.31
N GLY A 589 -3.35 -11.33 18.07
CA GLY A 589 -4.25 -11.71 16.97
C GLY A 589 -4.24 -13.20 16.65
N LEU A 590 -3.05 -13.81 16.56
CA LEU A 590 -2.92 -15.24 16.27
C LEU A 590 -3.48 -16.11 17.41
N ALA A 591 -3.27 -15.69 18.67
CA ALA A 591 -3.80 -16.40 19.84
C ALA A 591 -5.33 -16.33 19.88
N ALA A 592 -5.90 -15.14 19.65
CA ALA A 592 -7.33 -14.93 19.55
C ALA A 592 -7.94 -15.76 18.41
N LEU A 593 -7.34 -15.74 17.21
CA LEU A 593 -7.78 -16.54 16.07
C LEU A 593 -7.77 -18.03 16.39
N THR A 594 -6.69 -18.53 16.99
CA THR A 594 -6.56 -19.96 17.35
C THR A 594 -7.65 -20.39 18.33
N ALA A 595 -7.91 -19.60 19.37
CA ALA A 595 -8.96 -19.89 20.35
C ALA A 595 -10.35 -19.94 19.71
N LEU A 596 -10.66 -19.01 18.81
CA LEU A 596 -11.93 -18.95 18.09
C LEU A 596 -12.09 -20.13 17.11
N LEU A 597 -11.03 -20.52 16.41
CA LEU A 597 -11.05 -21.67 15.51
C LEU A 597 -11.32 -22.96 16.28
N LEU A 598 -10.64 -23.17 17.41
CA LEU A 598 -10.86 -24.33 18.28
C LEU A 598 -12.30 -24.38 18.81
N HIS A 599 -12.85 -23.22 19.20
CA HIS A 599 -14.24 -23.11 19.63
C HIS A 599 -15.24 -23.49 18.52
N VAL A 600 -15.10 -22.87 17.35
CA VAL A 600 -16.07 -23.02 16.24
C VAL A 600 -16.02 -24.40 15.57
N LEU A 601 -14.85 -25.05 15.60
CA LEU A 601 -14.63 -26.39 15.04
C LEU A 601 -14.82 -27.53 16.07
N ALA A 602 -15.05 -27.21 17.34
CA ALA A 602 -15.36 -28.21 18.36
C ALA A 602 -16.64 -28.99 17.98
N PRO A 603 -16.70 -30.30 18.30
CA PRO A 603 -17.95 -31.05 18.21
C PRO A 603 -18.99 -30.41 19.13
N VAL A 604 -20.22 -30.23 18.64
CA VAL A 604 -21.33 -29.83 19.53
C VAL A 604 -21.52 -30.97 20.52
N ALA A 605 -21.39 -30.71 21.82
CA ALA A 605 -21.77 -31.68 22.84
C ALA A 605 -23.25 -32.03 22.61
N SER A 606 -23.53 -33.29 22.30
CA SER A 606 -24.90 -33.79 22.16
C SER A 606 -25.63 -33.55 23.49
N ALA A 607 -26.59 -32.63 23.46
CA ALA A 607 -27.47 -32.30 24.57
C ALA A 607 -28.41 -33.46 24.91
#